data_AF-A0A925HYH4-F1
#
_entry.id   AF-A0A925HYH4-F1
#
_cell.length_a   1.000
_cell.length_b   1.000
_cell.length_c   1.000
_cell.angle_alpha   90.00
_cell.angle_beta   90.00
_cell.angle_gamma   90.00
#
_symmetry.space_group_name_H-M   'P 1'
#
loop_
_entity.id
_entity.type
_entity.pdbx_description
1 polymer ?
#
loop_
_entity_poly.entity_id
_entity_poly.type
_entity_poly.pdbx_seq_one_letter_code
_entity_poly.pdbx_strand_id
1 'polypeptide(L)'
;AEALWDEAAAWNRKVEDYAVQELLTVKNDGWLEVDEEPLTTEQFKERMTLEEIAIKRDGSFEFWHDDGDLFYGHSIMVAGSHEDGLTEADIPG
;
A
#
# COMPACT_ATOMS: atom_id res chain seq x y z
N ALA A 1 12.78 -15.93 -16.79
CA ALA A 1 12.95 -14.53 -16.33
C ALA A 1 11.62 -13.79 -16.43
N GLU A 2 10.93 -13.85 -17.58
CA GLU A 2 9.61 -13.22 -17.80
C GLU A 2 8.59 -13.55 -16.69
N ALA A 3 8.40 -14.84 -16.35
CA ALA A 3 7.44 -15.24 -15.32
C ALA A 3 7.67 -14.58 -13.93
N LEU A 4 8.93 -14.41 -13.52
CA LEU A 4 9.24 -13.77 -12.23
C LEU A 4 8.80 -12.29 -12.21
N TRP A 5 9.02 -11.59 -13.33
CA TRP A 5 8.63 -10.19 -13.47
C TRP A 5 7.12 -10.02 -13.57
N ASP A 6 6.44 -10.94 -14.27
CA ASP A 6 4.98 -10.94 -14.37
C ASP A 6 4.33 -11.19 -13.00
N GLU A 7 4.88 -12.12 -12.21
CA GLU A 7 4.44 -12.38 -10.85
C GLU A 7 4.70 -11.18 -9.93
N ALA A 8 5.87 -10.55 -10.01
CA ALA A 8 6.19 -9.34 -9.25
C ALA A 8 5.21 -8.20 -9.59
N ALA A 9 4.92 -7.97 -10.87
CA ALA A 9 3.97 -6.95 -11.31
C ALA A 9 2.52 -7.29 -10.88
N ALA A 10 2.14 -8.56 -10.88
CA ALA A 10 0.85 -8.99 -10.38
C ALA A 10 0.72 -8.76 -8.86
N TRP A 11 1.77 -9.03 -8.09
CA TRP A 11 1.79 -8.78 -6.65
C TRP A 11 1.77 -7.29 -6.32
N ASN A 12 2.55 -6.47 -7.03
CA ASN A 12 2.55 -5.03 -6.84
C ASN A 12 1.14 -4.45 -7.02
N ARG A 13 0.45 -4.83 -8.11
CA ARG A 13 -0.94 -4.42 -8.34
C ARG A 13 -1.89 -4.84 -7.23
N LYS A 14 -1.78 -6.09 -6.75
CA LYS A 14 -2.64 -6.57 -5.65
C LYS A 14 -2.45 -5.76 -4.37
N VAL A 15 -1.20 -5.44 -4.03
CA VAL A 15 -0.86 -4.68 -2.82
C VAL A 15 -1.35 -3.24 -2.95
N GLU A 16 -1.12 -2.58 -4.09
CA GLU A 16 -1.63 -1.24 -4.38
C GLU A 16 -3.17 -1.19 -4.36
N ASP A 17 -3.83 -2.16 -5.01
CA ASP A 17 -5.30 -2.28 -5.01
C ASP A 17 -5.85 -2.39 -3.59
N TYR A 18 -5.21 -3.21 -2.76
CA TYR A 18 -5.62 -3.43 -1.37
C TYR A 18 -5.41 -2.18 -0.51
N ALA A 19 -4.25 -1.53 -0.62
CA ALA A 19 -3.97 -0.28 0.10
C ALA A 19 -5.00 0.81 -0.25
N VAL A 20 -5.32 0.97 -1.54
CA VAL A 20 -6.37 1.93 -1.94
C VAL A 20 -7.72 1.55 -1.35
N GLN A 21 -8.10 0.28 -1.39
CA GLN A 21 -9.39 -0.17 -0.88
C GLN A 21 -9.58 0.22 0.59
N GLU A 22 -8.53 0.04 1.40
CA GLU A 22 -8.60 0.28 2.85
C GLU A 22 -8.32 1.74 3.23
N LEU A 23 -7.39 2.42 2.54
CA LEU A 23 -6.83 3.70 3.00
C LEU A 23 -7.25 4.93 2.19
N LEU A 24 -7.83 4.78 0.99
CA LEU A 24 -8.24 5.94 0.18
C LEU A 24 -9.31 6.77 0.88
N THR A 25 -10.30 6.10 1.47
CA THR A 25 -11.37 6.78 2.22
C THR A 25 -10.80 7.45 3.47
N VAL A 26 -9.86 6.78 4.16
CA VAL A 26 -9.16 7.36 5.32
C VAL A 26 -8.47 8.65 4.91
N LYS A 27 -7.72 8.66 3.82
CA LYS A 27 -7.07 9.87 3.28
C LYS A 27 -8.10 10.96 2.98
N ASN A 28 -9.11 10.66 2.16
CA ASN A 28 -10.07 11.65 1.69
C ASN A 28 -10.97 12.23 2.80
N ASP A 29 -11.23 11.47 3.87
CA ASP A 29 -12.13 11.92 4.95
C ASP A 29 -11.40 12.61 6.10
N GLY A 30 -10.11 12.30 6.32
CA GLY A 30 -9.39 12.70 7.53
C GLY A 30 -8.03 13.36 7.33
N TRP A 31 -7.45 13.29 6.13
CA TRP A 31 -6.08 13.72 5.86
C TRP A 31 -5.96 14.66 4.67
N LEU A 32 -7.08 15.14 4.11
CA LEU A 32 -7.03 16.19 3.10
C LEU A 32 -6.51 17.50 3.71
N GLU A 33 -5.61 18.16 3.00
CA GLU A 33 -5.28 19.55 3.30
C GLU A 33 -6.43 20.49 2.89
N VAL A 34 -6.42 21.72 3.42
CA VAL A 34 -7.51 22.70 3.25
C VAL A 34 -7.83 23.00 1.77
N ASP A 35 -6.82 22.90 0.89
CA ASP A 35 -6.94 23.17 -0.54
C ASP A 35 -6.70 21.92 -1.41
N GLU A 36 -6.71 20.72 -0.81
CA GLU A 36 -6.53 19.46 -1.51
C GLU A 36 -7.89 18.86 -1.92
N GLU A 37 -8.04 18.49 -3.19
CA GLU A 37 -9.22 17.76 -3.65
C GLU A 37 -9.12 16.27 -3.29
N PRO A 38 -10.26 15.57 -3.06
CA PRO A 38 -10.26 14.13 -2.84
C PRO A 38 -9.51 13.38 -3.94
N LEU A 39 -8.59 12.51 -3.55
CA LEU A 39 -7.79 11.71 -4.45
C LEU A 39 -8.63 10.63 -5.12
N THR A 40 -8.30 10.36 -6.37
CA THR A 40 -8.74 9.15 -7.07
C THR A 40 -7.88 7.95 -6.69
N THR A 41 -8.36 6.74 -6.97
CA THR A 41 -7.57 5.51 -6.86
C THR A 41 -6.24 5.60 -7.60
N GLU A 42 -6.23 6.16 -8.82
CA GLU A 42 -5.02 6.25 -9.64
C GLU A 42 -3.99 7.21 -9.00
N GLN A 43 -4.44 8.38 -8.55
CA GLN A 43 -3.55 9.35 -7.89
C GLN A 43 -2.99 8.83 -6.56
N PHE A 44 -3.77 8.07 -5.78
CA PHE A 44 -3.27 7.46 -4.55
C PHE A 44 -2.15 6.44 -4.85
N LYS A 45 -2.35 5.56 -5.83
CA LYS A 45 -1.33 4.57 -6.21
C LYS A 45 -0.07 5.22 -6.76
N GLU A 46 -0.20 6.29 -7.53
CA GLU A 46 0.95 7.02 -8.08
C GLU A 46 1.87 7.61 -7.00
N ARG A 47 1.36 7.82 -5.77
CA ARG A 47 2.15 8.29 -4.63
C ARG A 47 2.82 7.16 -3.85
N MET A 48 2.27 5.95 -3.91
CA MET A 48 2.84 4.80 -3.20
C MET A 48 4.15 4.36 -3.87
N THR A 49 5.25 4.36 -3.11
CA THR A 49 6.54 3.84 -3.59
C THR A 49 7.01 2.72 -2.69
N LEU A 50 7.12 1.50 -3.23
CA LEU A 50 7.60 0.34 -2.47
C LEU A 50 9.06 0.55 -2.00
N GLU A 51 9.29 0.44 -0.70
CA GLU A 51 10.61 0.59 -0.07
C GLU A 51 11.17 -0.74 0.44
N GLU A 52 10.33 -1.52 1.13
CA GLU A 52 10.76 -2.76 1.78
C GLU A 52 9.68 -3.85 1.68
N ILE A 53 10.14 -5.10 1.53
CA ILE A 53 9.30 -6.29 1.72
C ILE A 53 9.92 -7.11 2.85
N ALA A 54 9.20 -7.25 3.95
CA ALA A 54 9.60 -8.09 5.07
C ALA A 54 8.86 -9.43 5.00
N ILE A 55 9.59 -10.54 5.11
CA ILE A 55 9.01 -11.90 5.12
C ILE A 55 9.45 -12.59 6.40
N LYS A 56 8.48 -13.07 7.18
CA LYS A 56 8.70 -13.72 8.47
C LYS A 56 8.69 -15.24 8.31
N ARG A 57 9.27 -15.94 9.30
CA ARG A 57 9.41 -17.42 9.28
C ARG A 57 8.08 -18.16 9.37
N ASP A 58 7.04 -17.52 9.91
CA ASP A 58 5.70 -18.09 10.01
C ASP A 58 4.90 -17.96 8.69
N GLY A 59 5.50 -17.40 7.64
CA GLY A 59 4.84 -17.23 6.35
C GLY A 59 4.01 -15.95 6.24
N SER A 60 4.05 -15.08 7.25
CA SER A 60 3.54 -13.71 7.13
C SER A 60 4.53 -12.80 6.41
N PHE A 61 4.00 -11.76 5.77
CA PHE A 61 4.77 -10.77 5.04
C PHE A 61 4.18 -9.37 5.22
N GLU A 62 5.01 -8.36 5.00
CA GLU A 62 4.66 -6.95 5.03
C GLU A 62 5.30 -6.25 3.84
N PHE A 63 4.53 -5.40 3.16
CA PHE A 63 5.00 -4.48 2.13
C PHE A 63 4.95 -3.07 2.70
N TRP A 64 6.10 -2.40 2.73
CA TRP A 64 6.26 -1.06 3.25
C TRP A 64 6.50 -0.10 2.09
N HIS A 65 5.68 0.95 2.04
CA HIS A 65 5.76 1.97 1.00
C HIS A 65 5.95 3.34 1.65
N ASP A 66 6.77 4.17 1.01
CA ASP A 66 6.70 5.62 1.16
C ASP A 66 5.32 6.09 0.67
N ASP A 67 4.68 6.93 1.46
CA ASP A 67 3.33 7.41 1.19
C ASP A 67 3.29 8.56 0.19
N GLY A 68 4.43 9.08 -0.27
CA GLY A 68 4.48 10.23 -1.17
C GLY A 68 3.74 11.46 -0.63
N ASP A 69 3.77 11.67 0.68
CA ASP A 69 3.10 12.75 1.43
C ASP A 69 1.56 12.63 1.47
N LEU A 70 1.02 11.44 1.32
CA LEU A 70 -0.42 11.19 1.49
C LEU A 70 -0.88 11.38 2.94
N PHE A 71 -0.06 10.95 3.90
CA PHE A 71 -0.34 10.90 5.33
C PHE A 71 0.74 11.66 6.12
N TYR A 72 1.23 12.80 5.63
CA TYR A 72 2.23 13.63 6.30
C TYR A 72 3.54 12.90 6.64
N GLY A 73 4.02 12.04 5.73
CA GLY A 73 5.29 11.32 5.84
C GLY A 73 5.24 10.08 6.72
N HIS A 74 4.06 9.48 6.90
CA HIS A 74 3.94 8.13 7.43
C HIS A 74 4.29 7.11 6.33
N SER A 75 4.46 5.85 6.71
CA SER A 75 4.55 4.76 5.73
C SER A 75 3.17 4.18 5.47
N ILE A 76 2.98 3.58 4.29
CA ILE A 76 1.85 2.70 4.01
C ILE A 76 2.34 1.26 4.16
N MET A 77 1.79 0.55 5.14
CA MET A 77 2.11 -0.85 5.40
C MET A 77 0.94 -1.73 4.96
N VAL A 78 1.22 -2.76 4.16
CA VAL A 78 0.25 -3.79 3.79
C VAL A 78 0.77 -5.16 4.24
N ALA A 79 0.03 -5.83 5.11
CA ALA A 79 0.41 -7.13 5.66
C ALA A 79 -0.52 -8.25 5.21
N GLY A 80 0.03 -9.47 5.26
CA GLY A 80 -0.68 -10.67 4.91
C GLY A 80 0.07 -11.94 5.29
N SER A 81 -0.50 -13.07 4.89
CA SER A 81 0.13 -14.38 5.04
C SER A 81 0.00 -15.19 3.75
N HIS A 82 0.86 -16.19 3.58
CA HIS A 82 0.71 -17.12 2.46
C HIS A 82 -0.64 -17.87 2.48
N GLU A 83 -1.23 -18.06 3.67
CA GLU A 83 -2.48 -18.80 3.86
C GLU A 83 -3.71 -17.93 3.59
N ASP A 84 -3.72 -16.68 4.07
CA ASP A 84 -4.90 -15.81 4.09
C ASP A 84 -4.86 -14.71 3.01
N GLY A 85 -3.71 -14.50 2.36
CA GLY A 85 -3.51 -13.39 1.44
C GLY A 85 -3.30 -12.06 2.17
N LEU A 86 -3.73 -10.95 1.58
CA LEU A 86 -3.65 -9.62 2.18
C LEU A 86 -4.77 -9.45 3.21
N THR A 87 -4.40 -9.04 4.43
CA THR A 87 -5.33 -9.02 5.57
C THR A 87 -5.37 -7.69 6.30
N GLU A 88 -4.38 -6.83 6.11
CA GLU A 88 -4.27 -5.57 6.83
C GLU A 88 -3.56 -4.50 5.98
N ALA A 89 -4.03 -3.26 6.09
CA ALA A 89 -3.34 -2.08 5.63
C ALA A 89 -3.40 -1.02 6.73
N ASP A 90 -2.26 -0.37 7.01
CA ASP A 90 -2.14 0.62 8.08
C ASP A 90 -1.23 1.77 7.66
N ILE A 91 -1.18 2.82 8.49
CA ILE A 91 -0.37 4.03 8.32
C ILE A 91 0.62 4.24 9.49
N PRO A 92 1.67 3.39 9.64
CA PRO A 92 2.64 3.54 10.73
C PRO A 92 3.51 4.79 10.55
N GLY A 93 3.92 5.42 11.67
CA GLY A 93 4.75 6.63 11.70
C GLY A 93 5.87 6.60 12.74
#